data_AF-A0A379Y6I1-F1
#
_entry.id   AF-A0A379Y6I1-F1
#
_cell.length_a   1.000
_cell.length_b   1.000
_cell.length_c   1.000
_cell.angle_alpha   90.00
_cell.angle_beta   90.00
_cell.angle_gamma   90.00
#
_symmetry.space_group_name_H-M   'P 1'
#
loop_
_entity.id
_entity.type
_entity.pdbx_description
1 polymer ?
#
loop_
_entity_poly.entity_id
_entity_poly.type
_entity_poly.pdbx_seq_one_letter_code
_entity_poly.pdbx_strand_id
1 'polypeptide(L)'
;MSGVNTSSAPKRGEHQTVMMGWTGDNGDPDNFFATLFSCAAAKDGSNYSRWCYKPFEDLIQPARAESNHDKRIELYKQAQVVMPRSGSGADCRTLHRVRACA
;
A
#
# COMPACT_ATOMS: atom_id res chain seq x y z
N MET A 1 18.07 32.13 7.08
CA MET A 1 18.25 30.66 7.03
C MET A 1 17.04 30.09 6.32
N SER A 2 17.15 29.83 5.01
CA SER A 2 16.04 29.27 4.22
C SER A 2 15.71 27.88 4.73
N GLY A 3 14.44 27.64 5.07
CA GLY A 3 13.93 26.33 5.44
C GLY A 3 14.20 25.35 4.31
N VAL A 4 14.91 24.27 4.63
CA VAL A 4 15.05 23.12 3.75
C VAL A 4 13.66 22.51 3.63
N ASN A 5 13.00 22.75 2.50
CA ASN A 5 11.73 22.14 2.17
C ASN A 5 12.02 20.65 1.90
N THR A 6 11.92 19.80 2.93
CA THR A 6 12.22 18.36 2.89
C THR A 6 11.08 17.56 2.25
N SER A 7 10.50 18.06 1.16
CA SER A 7 9.68 17.23 0.27
C SER A 7 10.62 16.31 -0.51
N SER A 8 11.01 15.21 0.15
CA SER A 8 11.94 14.23 -0.38
C SER A 8 11.48 13.77 -1.77
N ALA A 9 12.40 13.71 -2.74
CA ALA A 9 12.15 13.26 -4.11
C ALA A 9 11.31 11.95 -4.23
N PRO A 10 11.38 10.98 -3.30
CA PRO A 10 10.51 9.80 -3.33
C PRO A 10 9.04 10.13 -3.21
N LYS A 11 8.66 11.12 -2.38
CA LYS A 11 7.25 11.52 -2.23
C LYS A 11 6.70 12.10 -3.53
N ARG A 12 7.54 12.72 -4.36
CA ARG A 12 7.13 13.32 -5.64
C ARG A 12 7.01 12.31 -6.78
N GLY A 13 7.32 11.02 -6.55
CA GLY A 13 7.20 9.98 -7.58
C GLY A 13 8.27 10.06 -8.67
N GLU A 14 9.39 10.76 -8.42
CA GLU A 14 10.50 10.91 -9.37
C GLU A 14 11.37 9.65 -9.49
N HIS A 15 11.06 8.60 -8.74
CA HIS A 15 11.86 7.38 -8.65
C HIS A 15 11.17 6.20 -9.33
N GLN A 16 11.93 5.45 -10.11
CA GLN A 16 11.46 4.20 -10.73
C GLN A 16 11.39 3.05 -9.73
N THR A 17 12.26 3.05 -8.71
CA THR A 17 12.27 2.06 -7.62
C THR A 17 12.85 2.72 -6.38
N VAL A 18 12.28 2.44 -5.22
CA VAL A 18 12.72 2.99 -3.93
C VAL A 18 12.83 1.84 -2.94
N MET A 19 13.96 1.76 -2.24
CA MET A 19 14.07 0.88 -1.08
C MET A 19 13.41 1.57 0.10
N MET A 20 12.29 1.03 0.57
CA MET A 20 11.49 1.59 1.64
C MET A 20 11.35 0.60 2.79
N GLY A 21 11.47 1.11 4.01
CA GLY A 21 11.23 0.39 5.25
C GLY A 21 10.25 1.17 6.12
N TRP A 22 9.51 0.46 6.96
CA TRP A 22 8.61 1.07 7.93
C TRP A 22 8.79 0.42 9.29
N THR A 23 8.96 1.25 10.30
CA THR A 23 8.93 0.83 11.71
C THR A 23 7.55 1.15 12.24
N GLY A 24 6.88 0.17 12.85
CA GLY A 24 5.53 0.38 13.37
C GLY A 24 5.57 1.32 14.58
N ASP A 25 4.95 2.49 14.45
CA ASP A 25 4.97 3.51 15.51
C ASP A 25 4.19 3.10 16.77
N ASN A 26 3.04 2.42 16.61
CA ASN A 26 2.06 2.23 17.69
C ASN A 26 1.66 0.77 17.95
N GLY A 27 2.28 -0.20 17.27
CA GLY A 27 1.90 -1.62 17.37
C GLY A 27 0.53 -1.99 16.77
N ASP A 28 -0.21 -1.01 16.23
CA ASP A 28 -1.48 -1.24 15.54
C ASP A 28 -1.26 -1.56 14.05
N PRO A 29 -1.88 -2.63 13.51
CA PRO A 29 -1.74 -3.00 12.10
C PRO A 29 -2.16 -1.90 11.11
N ASP A 30 -3.09 -1.01 11.50
CA ASP A 30 -3.53 0.11 10.68
C ASP A 30 -2.38 1.03 10.27
N ASN A 31 -1.42 1.24 11.17
CA ASN A 31 -0.30 2.13 10.90
C ASN A 31 0.58 1.64 9.73
N PHE A 32 0.53 0.34 9.44
CA PHE A 32 1.18 -0.20 8.24
C PHE A 32 0.27 -0.09 7.02
N PHE A 33 -0.95 -0.63 7.10
CA PHE A 33 -1.80 -0.78 5.92
C PHE A 33 -2.33 0.56 5.39
N ALA A 34 -2.86 1.42 6.27
CA ALA A 34 -3.43 2.70 5.83
C ALA A 34 -2.35 3.73 5.52
N THR A 35 -1.30 3.84 6.33
CA THR A 35 -0.26 4.86 6.13
C THR A 35 0.60 4.60 4.88
N LEU A 36 0.83 3.33 4.52
CA LEU A 36 1.71 2.96 3.41
C LEU A 36 0.99 2.57 2.13
N PHE A 37 -0.22 2.02 2.21
CA PHE A 37 -0.88 1.41 1.05
C PHE A 37 -2.27 1.96 0.76
N SER A 38 -2.78 2.91 1.56
CA SER A 38 -4.06 3.51 1.24
C SER A 38 -3.99 4.40 -0.02
N CYS A 39 -5.13 4.58 -0.67
CA CYS A 39 -5.34 5.52 -1.75
C CYS A 39 -5.14 6.98 -1.29
N ALA A 40 -5.45 7.29 -0.03
CA ALA A 40 -5.13 8.60 0.55
C ALA A 40 -3.62 8.78 0.64
N ALA A 41 -2.90 7.75 1.11
CA ALA A 41 -1.45 7.76 1.14
C ALA A 41 -0.82 7.79 -0.26
N ALA A 42 -1.48 7.22 -1.27
CA ALA A 42 -1.04 7.24 -2.67
C ALA A 42 -1.09 8.62 -3.30
N LYS A 43 -1.98 9.51 -2.82
CA LYS A 43 -2.08 10.89 -3.31
C LYS A 43 -1.01 11.79 -2.69
N ASP A 44 -0.99 11.86 -1.35
CA ASP A 44 -0.20 12.87 -0.62
C ASP A 44 0.56 12.30 0.60
N GLY A 45 0.63 10.98 0.75
CA GLY A 45 1.24 10.32 1.92
C GLY A 45 2.53 9.57 1.61
N SER A 46 2.78 8.52 2.40
CA SER A 46 4.00 7.72 2.36
C SER A 46 3.90 6.49 1.44
N ASN A 47 2.86 6.41 0.61
CA ASN A 47 2.72 5.36 -0.40
C ASN A 47 3.52 5.75 -1.64
N TYR A 48 4.83 5.47 -1.58
CA TYR A 48 5.76 5.69 -2.69
C TYR A 48 5.45 4.83 -3.91
N SER A 49 4.75 3.72 -3.73
CA SER A 49 4.31 2.81 -4.79
C SER A 49 3.19 3.39 -5.64
N ARG A 50 2.56 4.50 -5.21
CA ARG A 50 1.38 5.13 -5.85
C ARG A 50 0.25 4.13 -6.14
N TRP A 51 0.20 3.06 -5.35
CA TRP A 51 -0.75 1.97 -5.54
C TRP A 51 -2.06 2.32 -4.85
N CYS A 52 -3.16 2.30 -5.58
CA CYS A 52 -4.51 2.52 -5.07
C CYS A 52 -5.42 1.45 -5.65
N TYR A 53 -5.93 0.57 -4.79
CA TYR A 53 -6.77 -0.54 -5.20
C TYR A 53 -8.03 -0.60 -4.35
N LYS A 54 -9.18 -0.48 -5.01
CA LYS A 54 -10.47 -0.36 -4.33
C LYS A 54 -10.83 -1.57 -3.45
N PRO A 55 -10.63 -2.83 -3.87
CA PRO A 55 -10.88 -3.98 -3.00
C PRO A 55 -9.99 -4.04 -1.75
N PHE A 56 -8.81 -3.42 -1.77
CA PHE A 56 -7.97 -3.30 -0.58
C PHE A 56 -8.48 -2.20 0.35
N GLU A 57 -8.88 -1.04 -0.20
CA GLU A 57 -9.54 0.03 0.56
C GLU A 57 -10.79 -0.46 1.29
N ASP A 58 -11.61 -1.25 0.60
CA ASP A 58 -12.86 -1.77 1.13
C ASP A 58 -12.64 -2.76 2.30
N LEU A 59 -11.40 -3.24 2.52
CA LEU A 59 -11.01 -4.06 3.67
C LEU A 59 -10.37 -3.25 4.79
N ILE A 60 -9.46 -2.33 4.46
CA ILE A 60 -8.73 -1.56 5.49
C ILE A 60 -9.64 -0.52 6.15
N GLN A 61 -10.54 0.14 5.42
CA GLN A 61 -11.38 1.20 6.01
C GLN A 61 -12.32 0.65 7.10
N PRO A 62 -13.03 -0.48 6.89
CA PRO A 62 -13.77 -1.13 7.97
C PRO A 62 -12.86 -1.60 9.10
N ALA A 63 -11.66 -2.10 8.81
CA ALA A 63 -10.72 -2.57 9.83
C ALA A 63 -10.19 -1.45 10.76
N ARG A 64 -10.34 -0.18 10.34
CA ARG A 64 -10.04 1.01 11.14
C ARG A 64 -11.21 1.45 12.01
N ALA A 65 -12.42 1.33 11.48
CA ALA A 65 -13.64 1.70 12.19
C ALA A 65 -14.11 0.60 13.16
N GLU A 66 -13.73 -0.66 12.92
CA GLU A 66 -14.05 -1.80 13.77
C GLU A 66 -13.23 -1.76 15.06
N SER A 67 -13.89 -1.97 16.20
CA SER A 67 -13.26 -1.99 17.54
C SER A 67 -13.02 -3.41 18.05
N ASN A 68 -13.72 -4.40 17.48
CA ASN A 68 -13.52 -5.81 17.83
C ASN A 68 -12.20 -6.33 17.25
N HIS A 69 -11.30 -6.76 18.12
CA HIS A 69 -9.97 -7.23 17.77
C HIS A 69 -9.98 -8.41 16.77
N ASP A 70 -10.83 -9.41 16.98
CA ASP A 70 -10.87 -10.62 16.15
C ASP A 70 -11.35 -10.30 14.73
N LYS A 71 -12.37 -9.44 14.62
CA LYS A 71 -12.85 -8.96 13.31
C LYS A 71 -11.80 -8.14 12.56
N ARG A 72 -11.07 -7.28 13.28
CA ARG A 72 -9.94 -6.54 12.70
C ARG A 72 -8.87 -7.50 12.17
N ILE A 73 -8.53 -8.55 12.92
CA ILE A 73 -7.55 -9.56 12.49
C ILE A 73 -8.00 -10.22 11.17
N GLU A 74 -9.27 -10.62 11.07
CA GLU A 74 -9.79 -11.24 9.84
C GLU A 74 -9.70 -10.29 8.65
N LEU A 75 -10.12 -9.03 8.82
CA LEU A 75 -10.04 -8.02 7.78
C LEU A 75 -8.59 -7.75 7.33
N TYR A 76 -7.64 -7.62 8.27
CA TYR A 76 -6.23 -7.42 7.93
C TYR A 76 -5.58 -8.67 7.32
N LYS A 77 -6.03 -9.87 7.67
CA LYS A 77 -5.60 -11.11 7.01
C LYS A 77 -6.08 -11.14 5.56
N GLN A 78 -7.33 -10.77 5.31
CA GLN A 78 -7.86 -10.66 3.95
C GLN A 78 -7.12 -9.56 3.17
N ALA A 79 -6.81 -8.43 3.81
CA ALA A 79 -6.04 -7.36 3.19
C ALA A 79 -4.64 -7.81 2.74
N GLN A 80 -3.99 -8.74 3.47
CA GLN A 80 -2.71 -9.33 3.05
C GLN A 80 -2.83 -10.27 1.85
N VAL A 81 -3.96 -10.95 1.69
CA VAL A 81 -4.23 -11.80 0.50
C VAL A 81 -4.55 -10.92 -0.71
N VAL A 82 -5.30 -9.84 -0.49
CA VAL A 82 -5.69 -8.88 -1.53
C VAL A 82 -4.53 -7.97 -1.93
N MET A 83 -3.62 -7.68 -1.01
CA MET A 83 -2.32 -7.08 -1.31
C MET A 83 -1.64 -7.99 -2.32
N PRO A 84 -1.64 -7.64 -3.60
CA PRO A 84 -1.25 -8.59 -4.59
C PRO A 84 0.27 -8.62 -4.64
N ARG A 85 0.76 -9.77 -5.10
CA ARG A 85 2.03 -10.02 -5.78
C ARG A 85 2.31 -9.05 -6.96
N SER A 86 1.72 -7.85 -7.00
CA SER A 86 1.86 -6.82 -8.03
C SER A 86 3.19 -6.07 -7.97
N GLY A 87 4.01 -6.31 -6.93
CA GLY A 87 5.41 -5.90 -6.89
C GLY A 87 6.34 -6.76 -7.76
N SER A 88 5.85 -7.85 -8.35
CA SER A 88 6.58 -8.54 -9.42
C SER A 88 5.66 -8.63 -10.63
N GLY A 89 6.05 -8.01 -11.74
CA GLY A 89 5.42 -8.18 -13.05
C GLY A 89 5.52 -9.61 -13.56
N ALA A 90 4.83 -10.54 -12.93
CA ALA A 90 4.75 -11.94 -13.29
C ALA A 90 3.50 -12.58 -12.66
N ASP A 91 2.33 -12.10 -13.08
CA ASP A 91 1.22 -13.03 -13.26
C ASP A 91 1.38 -13.71 -14.62
N CYS A 92 2.21 -14.75 -14.64
CA CYS A 92 2.34 -15.67 -15.77
C CYS A 92 1.28 -16.79 -15.71
N ARG A 93 0.22 -16.63 -14.89
CA ARG A 93 -0.78 -17.67 -14.60
C ARG A 93 -2.15 -17.38 -15.25
N THR A 94 -2.15 -16.63 -16.35
CA THR A 94 -3.19 -16.75 -17.39
C THR A 94 -2.54 -17.14 -18.73
N LEU A 95 -1.86 -18.29 -18.73
CA LEU A 95 -1.17 -18.83 -19.90
C LEU A 95 -2.15 -19.52 -20.86
N HIS A 96 -3.08 -18.75 -21.44
CA HIS A 96 -3.83 -19.22 -22.62
C HIS A 96 -4.05 -18.20 -23.73
N ARG A 97 -3.65 -16.92 -23.57
CA ARG A 97 -3.60 -15.99 -24.71
C ARG A 97 -2.34 -15.14 -24.67
N VAL A 98 -1.36 -15.60 -25.45
CA VAL A 98 -0.21 -14.82 -25.91
C VAL A 98 -0.71 -13.53 -26.56
N ARG A 99 -0.48 -12.37 -25.91
CA ARG A 99 -0.13 -11.09 -26.56
C ARG A 99 0.10 -10.00 -25.52
N ALA A 100 1.30 -9.42 -25.61
CA ALA A 100 1.69 -8.08 -25.16
C ALA A 100 1.77 -7.83 -23.65
N CYS A 101 2.92 -8.17 -23.06
CA CYS A 101 3.58 -7.21 -22.17
C CYS A 101 4.32 -6.22 -23.09
N ALA A 102 3.87 -4.96 -23.09
CA ALA A 102 4.58 -3.80 -23.61
C ALA A 102 4.98 -2.92 -22.42
#